data_AF-A0A699ZJW0-F1
#
_entry.id   AF-A0A699ZJW0-F1
#
_cell.length_a   1.000
_cell.length_b   1.000
_cell.length_c   1.000
_cell.angle_alpha   90.00
_cell.angle_beta   90.00
_cell.angle_gamma   90.00
#
_symmetry.space_group_name_H-M   'P 1'
#
loop_
_entity.id
_entity.type
_entity.pdbx_description
1 polymer ?
#
loop_
_entity_poly.entity_id
_entity_poly.type
_entity_poly.pdbx_seq_one_letter_code
_entity_poly.pdbx_strand_id
1 'polypeptide(L)'
;MAKLHIHPVGLILLLLGLASWVVALAGLAASTKFCNDNSSDTDLMSCTQTYQQDWWAVFFELILILVMLFTCFLNIFPKAQFIYMAYLVMVTGLLTFTTRKMFTNSFNRGWLAEDLDSKAYDAAAVGCMFCCIVNYGLIIFIGLGAAAAQMGVITAAVGALHWREATGPQHPYAAWVRYPGCA
;
A
#
# COMPACT_ATOMS: atom_id res chain seq x y z
N MET A 1 -24.92 4.67 -14.98
CA MET A 1 -24.11 3.45 -15.19
C MET A 1 -22.70 3.75 -14.71
N ALA A 2 -22.23 3.09 -13.65
CA ALA A 2 -20.88 3.30 -13.14
C ALA A 2 -19.86 2.78 -14.15
N LYS A 3 -19.03 3.66 -14.71
CA LYS A 3 -17.91 3.25 -15.58
C LYS A 3 -16.77 2.77 -14.69
N LEU A 4 -16.28 1.56 -14.92
CA LEU A 4 -15.10 1.05 -14.26
C LEU A 4 -13.87 1.80 -14.79
N HIS A 5 -13.29 2.68 -13.98
CA HIS A 5 -12.15 3.51 -14.37
C HIS A 5 -10.80 2.82 -14.14
N ILE A 6 -10.80 1.57 -13.67
CA ILE A 6 -9.60 0.80 -13.33
C ILE A 6 -9.45 -0.43 -14.22
N HIS A 7 -8.19 -0.77 -14.48
CA HIS A 7 -7.78 -1.96 -15.20
C HIS A 7 -8.36 -3.21 -14.53
N PRO A 8 -8.96 -4.16 -15.26
CA PRO A 8 -9.63 -5.34 -14.67
C PRO A 8 -8.73 -6.16 -13.74
N VAL A 9 -7.41 -6.11 -13.99
CA VAL A 9 -6.39 -6.76 -13.14
C VAL A 9 -6.35 -6.17 -11.73
N GLY A 10 -6.50 -4.85 -11.57
CA GLY A 10 -6.52 -4.21 -10.25
C GLY A 10 -7.75 -4.61 -9.42
N LEU A 11 -8.90 -4.79 -10.08
CA LEU A 11 -10.12 -5.28 -9.44
C LEU A 11 -9.95 -6.73 -8.93
N ILE A 12 -9.36 -7.60 -9.75
CA ILE A 12 -9.08 -8.99 -9.37
C ILE A 12 -8.13 -9.03 -8.16
N LEU A 13 -7.08 -8.20 -8.15
CA LEU A 13 -6.17 -8.11 -7.01
C LEU A 13 -6.89 -7.64 -5.74
N LEU A 14 -7.79 -6.66 -5.81
CA LEU A 14 -8.57 -6.22 -4.65
C LEU A 14 -9.50 -7.31 -4.12
N LEU A 15 -10.14 -8.09 -5.00
CA LEU A 15 -10.97 -9.22 -4.58
C LEU A 15 -10.15 -10.34 -3.94
N LEU A 16 -8.97 -10.65 -4.50
CA LEU A 16 -8.03 -11.59 -3.89
C LEU A 16 -7.52 -11.09 -2.55
N GLY A 17 -7.24 -9.78 -2.43
CA GLY A 17 -6.86 -9.13 -1.18
C GLY A 17 -7.94 -9.25 -0.11
N LEU A 18 -9.21 -9.07 -0.50
CA LEU A 18 -10.34 -9.24 0.41
C LEU A 18 -10.49 -10.70 0.86
N ALA A 19 -10.30 -11.67 -0.05
CA ALA A 19 -10.31 -13.08 0.29
C ALA A 19 -9.16 -13.46 1.24
N SER A 20 -7.93 -13.00 0.97
CA SER A 20 -6.78 -13.24 1.86
C SER A 20 -6.95 -12.55 3.21
N TRP A 21 -7.57 -11.37 3.24
CA TRP A 21 -7.90 -10.66 4.47
C TRP A 21 -8.84 -11.46 5.36
N VAL A 22 -9.87 -12.11 4.79
CA VAL A 22 -10.77 -13.00 5.57
C VAL A 22 -9.99 -14.15 6.21
N VAL A 23 -9.05 -14.75 5.47
CA VAL A 23 -8.19 -15.83 6.01
C VAL A 23 -7.29 -15.31 7.14
N ALA A 24 -6.67 -14.14 6.96
CA ALA A 24 -5.85 -13.50 7.98
C ALA A 24 -6.66 -13.19 9.25
N LEU A 25 -7.87 -12.66 9.10
CA LEU A 25 -8.79 -12.37 10.20
C LEU A 25 -9.19 -13.64 10.95
N ALA A 26 -9.54 -14.71 10.22
CA ALA A 26 -9.94 -15.98 10.82
C ALA A 26 -8.80 -16.62 11.64
N GLY A 27 -7.57 -16.65 11.09
CA GLY A 27 -6.39 -17.15 11.79
C GLY A 27 -6.03 -16.30 13.01
N LEU A 28 -6.10 -14.97 12.90
CA LEU A 28 -5.84 -14.07 14.02
C LEU A 28 -6.89 -14.21 15.13
N ALA A 29 -8.16 -14.34 14.77
CA ALA A 29 -9.24 -14.58 15.74
C ALA A 29 -9.06 -15.91 16.47
N ALA A 30 -8.72 -16.98 15.76
CA ALA A 30 -8.46 -18.29 16.34
C ALA A 30 -7.26 -18.29 17.31
N SER A 31 -6.14 -17.69 16.90
CA SER A 31 -4.93 -17.56 17.75
C SER A 31 -5.17 -16.66 18.98
N THR A 32 -5.93 -15.58 18.83
CA THR A 32 -6.31 -14.72 19.97
C THR A 32 -7.20 -15.47 20.95
N LYS A 33 -8.22 -16.17 20.45
CA LYS A 33 -9.11 -16.98 21.29
C LYS A 33 -8.33 -18.05 22.06
N PHE A 34 -7.43 -18.76 21.37
CA PHE A 34 -6.58 -19.74 22.00
C PHE A 34 -5.71 -19.15 23.13
N CYS A 35 -5.15 -17.96 22.92
CA CYS A 35 -4.37 -17.28 23.95
C CYS A 35 -5.22 -17.03 25.19
N ASN A 36 -6.44 -16.50 24.99
CA ASN A 36 -7.37 -16.21 26.08
C ASN A 36 -7.83 -17.47 26.82
N ASP A 37 -8.12 -18.55 26.09
CA ASP A 37 -8.60 -19.81 26.67
C ASP A 37 -7.52 -20.55 27.49
N ASN A 38 -6.23 -20.29 27.24
CA ASN A 38 -5.11 -20.95 27.94
C ASN A 38 -4.31 -20.02 28.88
N SER A 39 -4.69 -18.75 28.98
CA SER A 39 -4.05 -17.78 29.88
C SER A 39 -4.70 -17.78 31.27
N SER A 40 -3.88 -17.61 32.31
CA SER A 40 -4.36 -17.25 33.64
C SER A 40 -4.89 -15.80 33.67
N ASP A 41 -5.69 -15.40 34.66
CA ASP A 41 -6.25 -14.02 34.74
C ASP A 41 -5.17 -12.92 34.69
N THR A 42 -3.96 -13.20 35.20
CA THR A 42 -2.80 -12.30 35.12
C THR A 42 -2.15 -12.25 33.73
N ASP A 43 -2.26 -13.32 32.94
CA ASP A 43 -1.70 -13.42 31.58
C ASP A 43 -2.68 -12.95 30.49
N LEU A 44 -3.97 -12.83 30.80
CA LEU A 44 -5.01 -12.36 29.87
C LEU A 44 -4.72 -10.94 29.36
N MET A 45 -4.25 -10.05 30.23
CA MET A 45 -3.79 -8.71 29.84
C MET A 45 -2.59 -8.77 28.88
N SER A 46 -1.68 -9.72 29.09
CA SER A 46 -0.51 -9.94 28.23
C SER A 46 -0.92 -10.45 26.84
N CYS A 47 -1.87 -11.40 26.77
CA CYS A 47 -2.43 -11.87 25.49
C CYS A 47 -3.06 -10.72 24.69
N THR A 48 -3.89 -9.89 25.35
CA THR A 48 -4.58 -8.78 24.69
C THR A 48 -3.59 -7.74 24.14
N GLN A 49 -2.59 -7.36 24.94
CA GLN A 49 -1.54 -6.41 24.48
C GLN A 49 -0.68 -7.01 23.37
N THR A 50 -0.40 -8.31 23.42
CA THR A 50 0.43 -9.00 22.41
C THR A 50 -0.22 -8.96 21.04
N TYR A 51 -1.52 -9.21 20.92
CA TYR A 51 -2.21 -9.22 19.62
C TYR A 51 -2.75 -7.86 19.19
N GLN A 52 -2.71 -6.84 20.06
CA GLN A 52 -3.23 -5.50 19.75
C GLN A 52 -2.69 -4.96 18.43
N GLN A 53 -1.37 -5.05 18.22
CA GLN A 53 -0.74 -4.56 16.98
C GLN A 53 -1.14 -5.38 15.75
N ASP A 54 -1.32 -6.69 15.89
CA ASP A 54 -1.73 -7.58 14.79
C ASP A 54 -3.17 -7.29 14.36
N TRP A 55 -4.07 -7.03 15.33
CA TRP A 55 -5.44 -6.60 15.08
C TRP A 55 -5.49 -5.24 14.35
N TRP A 56 -4.61 -4.31 14.73
CA TRP A 56 -4.49 -3.04 14.01
C TRP A 56 -4.03 -3.23 12.56
N ALA A 57 -3.05 -4.09 12.31
CA ALA A 57 -2.56 -4.36 10.95
C ALA A 57 -3.69 -4.90 10.04
N VAL A 58 -4.42 -5.91 10.51
CA VAL A 58 -5.55 -6.51 9.78
C VAL A 58 -6.70 -5.51 9.59
N PHE A 59 -6.95 -4.64 10.57
CA PHE A 59 -7.98 -3.61 10.47
C PHE A 59 -7.63 -2.51 9.45
N PHE A 60 -6.39 -2.02 9.47
CA PHE A 60 -5.93 -1.03 8.48
C PHE A 60 -5.93 -1.59 7.06
N GLU A 61 -5.59 -2.87 6.89
CA GLU A 61 -5.70 -3.56 5.60
C GLU A 61 -7.15 -3.57 5.09
N LEU A 62 -8.13 -3.88 5.95
CA LEU A 62 -9.54 -3.82 5.55
C LEU A 62 -9.95 -2.43 5.07
N ILE A 63 -9.63 -1.40 5.86
CA ILE A 63 -9.96 -0.02 5.52
C ILE A 63 -9.35 0.35 4.17
N LEU A 64 -8.09 -0.01 3.95
CA LEU A 64 -7.39 0.29 2.71
C LEU A 64 -8.05 -0.39 1.52
N ILE A 65 -8.35 -1.70 1.61
CA ILE A 65 -9.03 -2.47 0.56
C ILE A 65 -10.40 -1.85 0.26
N LEU A 66 -11.20 -1.55 1.29
CA LEU A 66 -12.53 -0.98 1.11
C LEU A 66 -12.46 0.41 0.46
N VAL A 67 -11.60 1.29 0.96
CA VAL A 67 -11.44 2.64 0.40
C VAL A 67 -11.00 2.55 -1.06
N MET A 68 -10.04 1.69 -1.39
CA MET A 68 -9.59 1.49 -2.76
C MET A 68 -10.72 0.94 -3.63
N LEU A 69 -11.50 -0.04 -3.14
CA LEU A 69 -12.64 -0.60 -3.86
C LEU A 69 -13.73 0.44 -4.12
N PHE A 70 -14.07 1.28 -3.14
CA PHE A 70 -15.02 2.38 -3.33
C PHE A 70 -14.49 3.41 -4.33
N THR A 71 -13.22 3.79 -4.22
CA THR A 71 -12.65 4.77 -5.14
C THR A 71 -12.42 4.22 -6.54
N CYS A 72 -12.45 2.90 -6.77
CA CYS A 72 -12.51 2.32 -8.11
C CYS A 72 -13.73 2.79 -8.92
N PHE A 73 -14.85 3.07 -8.24
CA PHE A 73 -16.09 3.52 -8.86
C PHE A 73 -16.22 5.04 -8.89
N LEU A 74 -15.28 5.77 -8.28
CA LEU A 74 -15.26 7.21 -8.22
C LEU A 74 -14.16 7.76 -9.13
N ASN A 75 -14.40 8.88 -9.80
CA ASN A 75 -13.42 9.56 -10.66
C ASN A 75 -12.26 10.23 -9.89
N ILE A 76 -12.00 9.81 -8.65
CA ILE A 76 -11.06 10.40 -7.70
C ILE A 76 -9.78 9.56 -7.60
N PHE A 77 -9.82 8.29 -8.04
CA PHE A 77 -8.70 7.36 -7.97
C PHE A 77 -7.33 7.93 -8.43
N PRO A 78 -7.19 8.60 -9.59
CA PRO A 78 -5.90 9.11 -10.04
C PRO A 78 -5.34 10.24 -9.14
N LYS A 79 -6.19 10.97 -8.42
CA LYS A 79 -5.75 12.03 -7.50
C LYS A 79 -5.21 11.48 -6.18
N ALA A 80 -5.75 10.35 -5.73
CA ALA A 80 -5.39 9.71 -4.47
C ALA A 80 -4.29 8.65 -4.60
N GLN A 81 -3.75 8.47 -5.81
CA GLN A 81 -2.84 7.37 -6.15
C GLN A 81 -1.57 7.31 -5.29
N PHE A 82 -0.93 8.45 -5.05
CA PHE A 82 0.26 8.55 -4.18
C PHE A 82 -0.06 8.30 -2.71
N ILE A 83 -1.28 8.65 -2.27
CA ILE A 83 -1.74 8.40 -0.91
C ILE A 83 -1.93 6.89 -0.72
N TYR A 84 -2.58 6.21 -1.67
CA TYR A 84 -2.74 4.76 -1.62
C TYR A 84 -1.41 4.02 -1.61
N MET A 85 -0.44 4.47 -2.41
CA MET A 85 0.93 3.95 -2.38
C MET A 85 1.56 4.01 -0.98
N ALA A 86 1.51 5.18 -0.33
CA ALA A 86 2.09 5.35 0.99
C ALA A 86 1.44 4.42 2.03
N TYR A 87 0.10 4.33 2.02
CA TYR A 87 -0.63 3.45 2.93
C TYR A 87 -0.41 1.96 2.61
N LEU A 88 -0.35 1.56 1.33
CA LEU A 88 -0.01 0.19 0.94
C LEU A 88 1.36 -0.21 1.47
N VAL A 89 2.38 0.64 1.32
CA VAL A 89 3.73 0.36 1.85
C VAL A 89 3.71 0.24 3.38
N MET A 90 3.03 1.16 4.07
CA MET A 90 2.92 1.15 5.53
C MET A 90 2.23 -0.13 6.03
N VAL A 91 1.06 -0.47 5.48
CA VAL A 91 0.29 -1.65 5.92
C VAL A 91 1.02 -2.94 5.55
N THR A 92 1.66 -3.01 4.38
CA THR A 92 2.50 -4.16 4.00
C THR A 92 3.66 -4.36 4.98
N GLY A 93 4.28 -3.29 5.47
CA GLY A 93 5.31 -3.36 6.52
C GLY A 93 4.78 -3.96 7.82
N LEU A 94 3.60 -3.53 8.27
CA LEU A 94 2.93 -4.07 9.47
C LEU A 94 2.56 -5.55 9.29
N LEU A 95 1.95 -5.91 8.17
CA LEU A 95 1.58 -7.30 7.85
C LEU A 95 2.81 -8.22 7.76
N THR A 96 3.94 -7.71 7.25
CA THR A 96 5.19 -8.48 7.21
C THR A 96 5.72 -8.77 8.61
N PHE A 97 5.63 -7.78 9.52
CA PHE A 97 5.99 -7.99 10.93
C PHE A 97 5.08 -9.02 11.60
N THR A 98 3.76 -8.90 11.42
CA THR A 98 2.78 -9.87 11.92
C THR A 98 3.04 -11.27 11.36
N THR A 99 3.27 -11.40 10.05
CA THR A 99 3.57 -12.68 9.39
C THR A 99 4.79 -13.34 10.01
N ARG A 100 5.89 -12.60 10.20
CA ARG A 100 7.10 -13.11 10.84
C ARG A 100 6.84 -13.59 12.26
N LYS A 101 6.06 -12.83 13.04
CA LYS A 101 5.71 -13.18 14.42
C LYS A 101 4.89 -14.46 14.49
N MET A 102 3.86 -14.59 13.64
CA MET A 102 3.01 -15.78 13.58
C MET A 102 3.80 -17.03 13.16
N PHE A 103 4.68 -16.91 12.15
CA PHE A 103 5.57 -18.01 11.77
C PHE A 103 6.50 -18.42 12.91
N THR A 104 7.12 -17.45 13.60
CA THR A 104 8.00 -17.75 14.73
C THR A 104 7.25 -18.47 15.86
N ASN A 105 6.02 -18.06 16.14
CA ASN A 105 5.17 -18.69 17.15
C ASN A 105 4.75 -20.12 16.74
N SER A 106 4.49 -20.36 15.46
CA SER A 106 4.21 -21.70 14.93
C SER A 106 5.42 -22.63 15.07
N PHE A 107 6.61 -22.17 14.68
CA PHE A 107 7.86 -22.94 14.82
C PHE A 107 8.18 -23.29 16.28
N ASN A 108 8.05 -22.33 17.20
CA ASN A 108 8.34 -22.55 18.62
C ASN A 108 7.40 -23.56 19.30
N ARG A 109 6.20 -23.77 18.75
CA ARG A 109 5.21 -24.75 19.25
C ARG A 109 5.30 -26.11 18.56
N GLY A 110 6.23 -26.28 17.62
CA GLY A 110 6.36 -27.48 16.81
C GLY A 110 5.52 -27.37 15.55
N TRP A 111 6.14 -26.88 14.47
CA TRP A 111 5.57 -26.73 13.13
C TRP A 111 4.85 -27.98 12.55
N LEU A 112 5.12 -29.16 13.11
CA LEU A 112 4.55 -30.46 12.69
C LEU A 112 3.63 -31.09 13.75
N ALA A 113 3.38 -30.42 14.88
CA ALA A 113 2.37 -30.88 15.81
C ALA A 113 1.00 -30.68 15.15
N GLU A 114 0.22 -31.76 15.01
CA GLU A 114 -1.11 -31.72 14.39
C GLU A 114 -2.16 -30.92 15.20
N ASP A 115 -1.73 -30.26 16.26
CA ASP A 115 -2.53 -29.45 17.16
C ASP A 115 -3.18 -28.26 16.44
N LEU A 116 -4.42 -27.98 16.82
CA LEU A 116 -5.23 -26.89 16.27
C LEU A 116 -4.53 -25.52 16.38
N ASP A 117 -3.62 -25.36 17.34
CA ASP A 117 -2.93 -24.11 17.61
C ASP A 117 -1.93 -23.74 16.51
N SER A 118 -1.08 -24.69 16.11
CA SER A 118 -0.10 -24.48 15.04
C SER A 118 -0.81 -24.16 13.73
N LYS A 119 -1.93 -24.85 13.45
CA LYS A 119 -2.79 -24.59 12.28
C LYS A 119 -3.41 -23.18 12.31
N ALA A 120 -3.77 -22.66 13.48
CA ALA A 120 -4.30 -21.30 13.61
C ALA A 120 -3.23 -20.23 13.33
N TYR A 121 -2.01 -20.41 13.87
CA TYR A 121 -0.88 -19.51 13.59
C TYR A 121 -0.45 -19.57 12.12
N ASP A 122 -0.43 -20.76 11.52
CA ASP A 122 -0.11 -20.95 10.11
C ASP A 122 -1.16 -20.31 9.21
N ALA A 123 -2.46 -20.48 9.51
CA ALA A 123 -3.53 -19.83 8.77
C ALA A 123 -3.42 -18.30 8.85
N ALA A 124 -3.09 -17.74 10.02
CA ALA A 124 -2.86 -16.31 10.19
C ALA A 124 -1.64 -15.83 9.39
N ALA A 125 -0.51 -16.56 9.46
CA ALA A 125 0.71 -16.24 8.74
C ALA A 125 0.52 -16.28 7.22
N VAL A 126 -0.13 -17.33 6.72
CA VAL A 126 -0.43 -17.51 5.30
C VAL A 126 -1.40 -16.43 4.81
N GLY A 127 -2.46 -16.13 5.57
CA GLY A 127 -3.39 -15.05 5.24
C GLY A 127 -2.69 -13.70 5.11
N CYS A 128 -1.87 -13.32 6.11
CA CYS A 128 -1.09 -12.08 6.08
C CYS A 128 -0.06 -12.06 4.94
N MET A 129 0.59 -13.20 4.64
CA MET A 129 1.53 -13.33 3.54
C MET A 129 0.85 -13.12 2.18
N PHE A 130 -0.34 -13.69 1.97
CA PHE A 130 -1.11 -13.45 0.75
C PHE A 130 -1.54 -11.98 0.62
N CYS A 131 -1.96 -11.33 1.72
CA CYS A 131 -2.21 -9.88 1.71
C CYS A 131 -0.96 -9.10 1.29
N CYS A 132 0.23 -9.45 1.81
CA CYS A 132 1.48 -8.81 1.36
C CYS A 132 1.73 -8.99 -0.14
N ILE A 133 1.54 -10.20 -0.69
CA ILE A 133 1.71 -10.47 -2.12
C ILE A 133 0.74 -9.64 -2.95
N VAL A 134 -0.52 -9.57 -2.54
CA VAL A 134 -1.53 -8.74 -3.20
C VAL A 134 -1.15 -7.26 -3.13
N ASN A 135 -0.70 -6.77 -1.97
CA ASN A 135 -0.30 -5.38 -1.81
C ASN A 135 0.92 -5.04 -2.66
N TYR A 136 1.91 -5.92 -2.78
CA TYR A 136 3.02 -5.73 -3.73
C TYR A 136 2.52 -5.67 -5.17
N GLY A 137 1.58 -6.54 -5.55
CA GLY A 137 0.91 -6.47 -6.85
C GLY A 137 0.24 -5.12 -7.08
N LEU A 138 -0.56 -4.66 -6.11
CA LEU A 138 -1.24 -3.36 -6.17
C LEU A 138 -0.26 -2.20 -6.25
N ILE A 139 0.82 -2.20 -5.47
CA ILE A 139 1.90 -1.21 -5.52
C ILE A 139 2.49 -1.15 -6.94
N ILE A 140 2.80 -2.29 -7.56
CA ILE A 140 3.37 -2.31 -8.91
C ILE A 140 2.38 -1.73 -9.94
N PHE A 141 1.14 -2.19 -9.94
CA PHE A 141 0.13 -1.73 -10.91
C PHE A 141 -0.22 -0.26 -10.74
N ILE A 142 -0.36 0.20 -9.49
CA ILE A 142 -0.61 1.60 -9.19
C ILE A 142 0.65 2.43 -9.49
N GLY A 143 1.85 1.88 -9.33
CA GLY A 143 3.10 2.59 -9.60
C GLY A 143 3.33 2.86 -11.06
N LEU A 144 3.03 1.89 -11.91
CA LEU A 144 3.04 2.04 -13.36
C LEU A 144 2.11 3.18 -13.81
N GLY A 145 0.89 3.25 -13.24
CA GLY A 145 -0.04 4.34 -13.54
C GLY A 145 0.45 5.71 -13.05
N ALA A 146 1.09 5.78 -11.88
CA ALA A 146 1.56 7.02 -11.29
C ALA A 146 2.78 7.58 -12.04
N ALA A 147 3.72 6.71 -12.42
CA ALA A 147 4.90 7.08 -13.19
C ALA A 147 4.54 7.67 -14.55
N ALA A 148 3.52 7.12 -15.23
CA ALA A 148 2.99 7.67 -16.48
C ALA A 148 2.40 9.08 -16.29
N ALA A 149 1.65 9.31 -15.20
CA ALA A 149 1.09 10.63 -14.89
C ALA A 149 2.18 11.68 -14.57
N GLN A 150 3.23 11.28 -13.83
CA GLN A 150 4.33 12.16 -13.46
C GLN A 150 5.18 12.58 -14.69
N MET A 151 5.44 11.65 -15.62
CA MET A 151 6.11 11.98 -16.88
C MET A 151 5.31 13.00 -17.69
N GLY A 152 3.98 12.90 -17.73
CA GLY A 152 3.13 13.90 -18.38
C GLY A 152 3.29 15.32 -17.80
N VAL A 153 3.37 15.44 -16.47
CA VAL A 153 3.57 16.74 -15.79
C VAL A 153 4.97 17.31 -16.05
N ILE A 154 6.00 16.48 -15.98
CA ILE A 154 7.38 16.91 -16.27
C ILE A 154 7.50 17.36 -17.73
N THR A 155 6.93 16.61 -18.67
CA THR A 155 6.96 16.97 -20.10
C THR A 155 6.19 18.26 -20.37
N ALA A 156 5.05 18.46 -19.71
CA ALA A 156 4.28 19.71 -19.82
C ALA A 156 5.01 20.90 -19.18
N ALA A 157 5.69 20.70 -18.04
CA ALA A 157 6.48 21.74 -17.38
C ALA A 157 7.72 22.12 -18.18
N VAL A 158 8.44 21.14 -18.76
CA VAL A 158 9.60 21.37 -19.63
C VAL A 158 9.16 22.04 -20.93
N GLY A 159 8.05 21.60 -21.54
CA GLY A 159 7.47 22.27 -22.70
C GLY A 159 7.10 23.72 -22.41
N ALA A 160 6.44 23.99 -21.28
CA ALA A 160 6.10 25.35 -20.85
C ALA A 160 7.34 26.22 -20.57
N LEU A 161 8.42 25.64 -20.04
CA LEU A 161 9.70 26.35 -19.86
C LEU A 161 10.33 26.71 -21.22
N HIS A 162 10.30 25.78 -22.18
CA HIS A 162 10.85 25.99 -23.53
C HIS A 162 10.09 27.06 -24.32
N TRP A 163 8.76 27.12 -24.18
CA TRP A 163 7.96 28.21 -24.77
C TRP A 163 8.25 29.57 -24.15
N ARG A 164 8.61 29.62 -22.85
CA ARG A 164 8.93 30.86 -22.15
C ARG A 164 10.27 31.46 -22.59
N GLU A 165 11.21 30.64 -23.03
CA GLU A 165 12.45 31.09 -23.69
C GLU A 165 12.21 31.51 -25.14
N ALA A 166 11.30 30.85 -25.86
CA ALA A 166 10.97 31.20 -27.24
C ALA A 166 10.16 32.51 -27.38
N THR A 167 9.44 32.93 -26.35
CA THR A 167 8.66 34.20 -26.33
C THR A 167 9.25 35.27 -25.41
N GLY A 168 10.56 35.22 -25.13
CA GLY A 168 11.23 36.34 -24.49
C GLY A 168 11.01 37.64 -25.29
N PRO A 169 10.79 38.79 -24.64
CA PRO A 169 10.66 40.05 -25.36
C PRO A 169 11.94 40.29 -26.17
N GLN A 170 11.79 40.32 -27.50
CA GLN A 170 12.80 40.91 -28.38
C GLN A 170 12.91 42.38 -28.02
N HIS A 171 13.78 42.69 -27.07
CA HIS A 171 14.13 44.06 -26.81
C HIS A 171 15.01 44.60 -27.97
N PRO A 172 14.64 45.72 -28.61
CA PRO A 172 15.33 46.26 -29.77
C PRO A 172 16.47 47.22 -29.36
N TYR A 173 17.49 46.74 -28.64
CA TYR A 173 18.59 47.62 -28.19
C TYR A 173 20.02 47.26 -28.67
N ALA A 174 20.18 46.36 -29.64
CA ALA A 174 21.51 46.06 -30.22
C ALA A 174 21.79 46.80 -31.55
N ALA A 175 21.32 48.04 -31.68
CA ALA A 175 21.58 48.89 -32.85
C ALA A 175 22.40 50.14 -32.47
N TRP A 176 23.56 49.99 -31.85
CA TRP A 176 24.57 51.06 -31.80
C TRP A 176 25.99 50.49 -31.89
N VAL A 177 26.39 50.17 -33.11
CA VAL A 177 27.78 50.28 -33.53
C VAL A 177 28.13 51.78 -33.47
N ARG A 178 28.90 52.19 -32.45
CA ARG A 178 29.84 53.31 -32.58
C ARG A 178 31.25 52.77 -32.41
N TYR A 179 31.96 52.82 -33.53
CA TYR A 179 33.39 52.64 -33.72
C TYR A 179 34.21 53.76 -33.01
N PRO A 180 35.57 53.72 -33.05
CA PRO A 180 36.47 54.00 -31.93
C PRO A 180 37.06 55.42 -31.93
N GLY A 181 37.71 55.78 -30.81
CA GLY A 181 38.89 56.65 -30.82
C GLY A 181 38.73 58.08 -30.29
N CYS A 182 39.69 58.45 -29.42
CA CYS A 182 40.11 59.78 -28.92
C CYS A 182 39.19 60.44 -27.87
N ALA A 183 39.63 60.80 -26.66
CA ALA A 183 40.95 61.26 -26.19
C ALA A 183 41.34 60.64 -24.83
#